data_AF-A0A2P4QH96-F1
#
_entry.id   AF-A0A2P4QH96-F1
#
_cell.length_a   1.000
_cell.length_b   1.000
_cell.length_c   1.000
_cell.angle_alpha   90.00
_cell.angle_beta   90.00
_cell.angle_gamma   90.00
#
_symmetry.space_group_name_H-M   'P 1'
#
loop_
_entity.id
_entity.type
_entity.pdbx_description
1 polymer ?
#
loop_
_entity_poly.entity_id
_entity_poly.type
_entity_poly.pdbx_seq_one_letter_code
_entity_poly.pdbx_strand_id
1 'polypeptide(L)'
;MQLKIESHNDIIVEWIPYNQFSIIEEISNGDFARVYLAKWKNGLLEYKEGKYKRNPSKEVTLKCLNNSQNVIDNLLNKVKSYSIKINEGNIAKIYGISQNPDTKDYVIVLPTDCNCKKCGEIYTNILVKWCKPCQINNLKQDFVNWTSGNEAIDNFIQKMQLKIERYNDMVVKWIPYNQFNIIQEIGKGGFATVYLATWNYRKVALKCLHNSQNITNEFLNEISAYSIHSVDCILKICGISQNPDTKDYIIVLEYANGGSLNNHNNDIIRDYNWREKLYVLSDIIKGLKKIHENKAVHRDFHTGNVLVLFIDCARYNGSGNTASKGFVR
;
A
#
# COMPACT_ATOMS: atom_id res chain seq x y z
N MET A 1 13.06 -22.20 -23.10
CA MET A 1 12.74 -20.77 -23.32
C MET A 1 13.82 -19.94 -22.65
N GLN A 2 14.78 -19.39 -23.41
CA GLN A 2 15.70 -18.40 -22.85
C GLN A 2 14.99 -17.04 -22.91
N LEU A 3 14.89 -16.36 -21.76
CA LEU A 3 14.43 -14.96 -21.71
C LEU A 3 15.47 -14.10 -22.44
N LYS A 4 15.02 -13.05 -23.14
CA LYS A 4 15.89 -12.20 -23.96
C LYS A 4 16.88 -11.44 -23.06
N ILE A 5 18.15 -11.83 -23.10
CA ILE A 5 19.26 -11.16 -22.40
C ILE A 5 19.65 -9.93 -23.22
N GLU A 6 19.64 -8.75 -22.61
CA GLU A 6 19.95 -7.46 -23.26
C GLU A 6 21.22 -6.83 -22.68
N SER A 7 21.67 -7.28 -21.50
CA SER A 7 22.85 -6.78 -20.81
C SER A 7 23.71 -7.91 -20.24
N HIS A 8 25.02 -7.69 -20.14
CA HIS A 8 25.96 -8.60 -19.47
C HIS A 8 25.65 -8.80 -17.97
N ASN A 9 24.86 -7.90 -17.39
CA ASN A 9 24.41 -7.98 -16.00
C ASN A 9 23.03 -8.64 -15.84
N ASP A 10 22.39 -9.09 -16.91
CA ASP A 10 21.12 -9.79 -16.78
C ASP A 10 21.34 -11.20 -16.21
N ILE A 11 20.37 -11.67 -15.44
CA ILE A 11 20.36 -13.01 -14.88
C ILE A 11 20.14 -14.02 -16.00
N ILE A 12 21.06 -14.98 -16.10
CA ILE A 12 20.92 -16.13 -17.00
C ILE A 12 20.02 -17.16 -16.32
N VAL A 13 18.78 -17.27 -16.79
CA VAL A 13 17.83 -18.27 -16.31
C VAL A 13 18.20 -19.63 -16.89
N GLU A 14 18.52 -20.59 -16.02
CA GLU A 14 18.95 -21.93 -16.43
C GLU A 14 18.03 -23.04 -15.90
N TRP A 15 18.08 -24.21 -16.55
CA TRP A 15 17.55 -25.44 -16.00
C TRP A 15 18.54 -25.98 -14.96
N ILE A 16 18.10 -26.13 -13.72
CA ILE A 16 18.95 -26.55 -12.61
C ILE A 16 18.57 -27.97 -12.21
N PRO A 17 19.47 -28.96 -12.33
CA PRO A 17 19.21 -30.31 -11.85
C PRO A 17 18.86 -30.30 -10.35
N TYR A 18 17.79 -31.00 -9.95
CA TYR A 18 17.25 -30.90 -8.58
C TYR A 18 18.25 -31.35 -7.51
N ASN A 19 19.15 -32.29 -7.83
CA ASN A 19 20.23 -32.76 -6.95
C ASN A 19 21.28 -31.69 -6.59
N GLN A 20 21.21 -30.50 -7.22
CA GLN A 20 22.02 -29.33 -6.91
C GLN A 20 21.54 -28.59 -5.65
N PHE A 21 20.34 -28.92 -5.15
CA PHE A 21 19.78 -28.28 -3.97
C PHE A 21 19.94 -29.15 -2.73
N SER A 22 20.25 -28.49 -1.63
CA SER A 22 20.17 -29.06 -0.28
C SER A 22 19.13 -28.25 0.49
N ILE A 23 17.96 -28.84 0.72
CA ILE A 23 16.84 -28.21 1.43
C ILE A 23 17.29 -27.92 2.87
N ILE A 24 17.04 -26.71 3.33
CA ILE A 24 17.36 -26.23 4.69
C ILE A 24 16.12 -26.30 5.55
N GLU A 25 15.03 -25.65 5.11
CA GLU A 25 13.77 -25.56 5.85
C GLU A 25 12.58 -25.40 4.90
N GLU A 26 11.39 -25.77 5.37
CA GLU A 26 10.12 -25.45 4.73
C GLU A 26 9.59 -24.13 5.31
N ILE A 27 9.43 -23.11 4.44
CA ILE A 27 8.97 -21.77 4.83
C ILE A 27 7.45 -21.73 4.93
N SER A 28 6.78 -22.40 3.99
CA SER A 28 5.32 -22.41 3.95
C SER A 28 4.78 -23.62 3.24
N ASN A 29 3.74 -24.20 3.83
CA ASN A 29 2.90 -25.24 3.22
C ASN A 29 1.52 -24.64 2.91
N GLY A 30 1.42 -23.91 1.80
CA GLY A 30 0.16 -23.33 1.35
C GLY A 30 -0.58 -24.27 0.39
N ASP A 31 -1.90 -24.09 0.27
CA ASP A 31 -2.78 -24.92 -0.57
C ASP A 31 -2.32 -25.01 -2.05
N PHE A 32 -1.66 -23.97 -2.56
CA PHE A 32 -1.28 -23.85 -3.98
C PHE A 32 0.21 -24.03 -4.27
N ALA A 33 1.10 -23.87 -3.28
CA ALA A 33 2.53 -23.99 -3.48
C ALA A 33 3.26 -24.25 -2.16
N ARG A 34 4.23 -25.15 -2.20
CA ARG A 34 5.20 -25.33 -1.11
C ARG A 34 6.44 -24.49 -1.38
N VAL A 35 6.97 -23.86 -0.34
CA VAL A 35 8.14 -22.99 -0.46
C VAL A 35 9.21 -23.46 0.50
N TYR A 36 10.39 -23.72 -0.04
CA TYR A 36 11.54 -24.21 0.71
C TYR A 36 12.70 -23.22 0.61
N LEU A 37 13.47 -23.09 1.69
CA LEU A 37 14.79 -22.51 1.66
C LEU A 37 15.80 -23.62 1.32
N ALA A 38 16.72 -23.37 0.39
CA ALA A 38 17.74 -24.36 0.01
C ALA A 38 19.10 -23.72 -0.26
N LYS A 39 20.17 -24.49 -0.10
CA LYS A 39 21.51 -24.15 -0.62
C LYS A 39 21.65 -24.68 -2.03
N TRP A 40 22.02 -23.81 -2.97
CA TRP A 40 22.37 -24.19 -4.34
C TRP A 40 23.89 -24.38 -4.46
N LYS A 41 24.32 -25.63 -4.67
CA LYS A 41 25.74 -26.03 -4.68
C LYS A 41 26.57 -25.24 -5.71
N ASN A 42 26.16 -25.30 -6.98
CA ASN A 42 26.85 -24.60 -8.07
C ASN A 42 26.62 -23.09 -8.04
N GLY A 43 25.45 -22.66 -7.55
CA GLY A 43 25.09 -21.26 -7.46
C GLY A 43 24.95 -20.54 -8.81
N LEU A 44 24.64 -19.24 -8.73
CA LEU A 44 24.32 -18.43 -9.88
C LEU A 44 25.56 -18.13 -10.73
N LEU A 45 25.40 -18.15 -12.05
CA LEU A 45 26.40 -17.67 -13.01
C LEU A 45 26.33 -16.14 -13.11
N GLU A 46 27.40 -15.46 -12.71
CA GLU A 46 27.48 -13.99 -12.68
C GLU A 46 28.64 -13.52 -13.56
N TYR A 47 28.46 -12.42 -14.30
CA TYR A 47 29.54 -11.78 -15.05
C TYR A 47 30.34 -10.85 -14.14
N LYS A 48 31.60 -11.19 -13.88
CA LYS A 48 32.51 -10.43 -13.03
C LYS A 48 33.88 -10.33 -13.68
N GLU A 49 34.45 -9.13 -13.71
CA GLU A 49 35.83 -8.89 -14.19
C GLU A 49 36.08 -9.43 -15.62
N GLY A 50 35.11 -9.27 -16.52
CA GLY A 50 35.25 -9.69 -17.91
C GLY A 50 34.98 -11.18 -18.17
N LYS A 51 34.64 -11.99 -17.15
CA LYS A 51 34.39 -13.44 -17.28
C LYS A 51 33.15 -13.88 -16.50
N TYR A 52 32.52 -14.96 -16.95
CA TYR A 52 31.46 -15.61 -16.18
C TYR A 52 32.06 -16.48 -15.07
N LYS A 53 31.65 -16.24 -13.83
CA LYS A 53 32.06 -17.02 -12.64
C LYS A 53 30.81 -17.49 -11.92
N ARG A 54 30.83 -18.73 -11.43
CA ARG A 54 29.77 -19.24 -10.56
C ARG A 54 30.00 -18.79 -9.12
N ASN A 55 28.93 -18.42 -8.43
CA ASN A 55 28.95 -18.05 -7.02
C ASN A 55 28.38 -19.20 -6.17
N PRO A 56 29.20 -20.20 -5.77
CA PRO A 56 28.73 -21.44 -5.18
C PRO A 56 28.11 -21.25 -3.78
N SER A 57 27.35 -22.25 -3.33
CA SER A 57 26.71 -22.29 -2.01
C SER A 57 25.78 -21.10 -1.71
N LYS A 58 25.12 -20.58 -2.74
CA LYS A 58 24.13 -19.49 -2.62
C LYS A 58 22.82 -20.03 -2.05
N GLU A 59 22.26 -19.34 -1.06
CA GLU A 59 20.90 -19.63 -0.59
C GLU A 59 19.87 -19.15 -1.60
N VAL A 60 18.84 -19.98 -1.83
CA VAL A 60 17.76 -19.74 -2.79
C VAL A 60 16.43 -20.19 -2.19
N THR A 61 15.35 -19.59 -2.68
CA THR A 61 13.99 -20.04 -2.41
C THR A 61 13.54 -20.97 -3.53
N LEU A 62 13.06 -22.15 -3.19
CA LEU A 62 12.45 -23.10 -4.10
C LEU A 62 10.93 -23.02 -3.95
N LYS A 63 10.24 -22.56 -4.98
CA LYS A 63 8.77 -22.54 -5.02
C LYS A 63 8.26 -23.71 -5.85
N CYS A 64 7.77 -24.75 -5.19
CA CYS A 64 7.19 -25.94 -5.81
C CYS A 64 5.73 -25.66 -6.18
N LEU A 65 5.37 -25.92 -7.44
CA LEU A 65 4.01 -25.74 -7.94
C LEU A 65 3.29 -27.08 -7.95
N ASN A 66 2.34 -27.27 -7.04
CA ASN A 66 1.58 -28.51 -6.92
C ASN A 66 0.77 -28.77 -8.21
N ASN A 67 0.73 -30.03 -8.68
CA ASN A 67 -0.03 -30.47 -9.86
C ASN A 67 0.37 -29.76 -11.16
N SER A 68 1.61 -29.27 -11.26
CA SER A 68 2.09 -28.48 -12.40
C SER A 68 2.22 -29.27 -13.71
N GLN A 69 2.20 -30.61 -13.63
CA GLN A 69 2.30 -31.50 -14.78
C GLN A 69 1.17 -31.32 -15.81
N ASN A 70 -0.02 -30.86 -15.37
CA ASN A 70 -1.19 -30.67 -16.24
C ASN A 70 -1.38 -29.22 -16.74
N VAL A 71 -0.48 -28.28 -16.38
CA VAL A 71 -0.68 -26.84 -16.68
C VAL A 71 0.62 -26.11 -17.01
N ILE A 72 1.35 -26.59 -18.03
CA ILE A 72 2.61 -25.98 -18.52
C ILE A 72 2.41 -24.49 -18.88
N ASP A 73 1.28 -24.12 -19.48
CA ASP A 73 1.00 -22.72 -19.87
C ASP A 73 0.93 -21.78 -18.67
N ASN A 74 0.38 -22.24 -17.54
CA ASN A 74 0.32 -21.46 -16.31
C ASN A 74 1.72 -21.27 -15.71
N LEU A 75 2.55 -22.31 -15.72
CA LEU A 75 3.97 -22.18 -15.34
C LEU A 75 4.69 -21.16 -16.24
N LEU A 76 4.53 -21.23 -17.55
CA LEU A 76 5.19 -20.31 -18.49
C LEU A 76 4.76 -18.86 -18.27
N ASN A 77 3.47 -18.62 -18.08
CA ASN A 77 2.95 -17.28 -17.77
C ASN A 77 3.49 -16.78 -16.43
N LYS A 78 3.60 -17.66 -15.42
CA LYS A 78 4.19 -17.31 -14.13
C LYS A 78 5.67 -16.97 -14.27
N VAL A 79 6.45 -17.78 -14.97
CA VAL A 79 7.89 -17.55 -15.24
C VAL A 79 8.12 -16.23 -15.98
N LYS A 80 7.26 -15.88 -16.95
CA LYS A 80 7.33 -14.61 -17.68
C LYS A 80 7.08 -13.37 -16.82
N SER A 81 6.45 -13.50 -15.64
CA SER A 81 6.19 -12.37 -14.75
C SER A 81 7.40 -11.97 -13.89
N TYR A 82 8.45 -12.80 -13.86
CA TYR A 82 9.69 -12.50 -13.15
C TYR A 82 10.65 -11.70 -14.04
N SER A 83 11.48 -10.88 -13.41
CA SER A 83 12.54 -10.13 -14.06
C SER A 83 13.86 -10.89 -14.07
N ILE A 84 14.67 -10.64 -15.10
CA ILE A 84 16.08 -11.04 -15.16
C ILE A 84 17.01 -9.85 -14.88
N LYS A 85 16.49 -8.63 -14.78
CA LYS A 85 17.30 -7.42 -14.61
C LYS A 85 17.64 -7.25 -13.13
N ILE A 86 18.94 -7.18 -12.82
CA ILE A 86 19.40 -7.02 -11.43
C ILE A 86 18.94 -5.69 -10.82
N ASN A 87 18.80 -4.64 -11.63
CA ASN A 87 18.53 -3.28 -11.16
C ASN A 87 17.02 -2.95 -11.00
N GLU A 88 16.11 -3.87 -11.33
CA GLU A 88 14.67 -3.66 -11.10
C GLU A 88 14.31 -3.98 -9.65
N GLY A 89 14.00 -2.94 -8.86
CA GLY A 89 13.88 -3.04 -7.41
C GLY A 89 12.57 -3.66 -6.88
N ASN A 90 11.48 -3.61 -7.63
CA ASN A 90 10.16 -4.07 -7.14
C ASN A 90 9.53 -5.18 -8.01
N ILE A 91 10.34 -5.90 -8.78
CA ILE A 91 9.91 -7.07 -9.55
C ILE A 91 10.73 -8.27 -9.07
N ALA A 92 10.05 -9.39 -8.81
CA ALA A 92 10.73 -10.59 -8.34
C ALA A 92 11.65 -11.13 -9.43
N LYS A 93 12.86 -11.53 -9.04
CA LYS A 93 13.84 -12.09 -9.96
C LYS A 93 13.73 -13.60 -10.00
N ILE A 94 14.14 -14.20 -11.11
CA ILE A 94 14.20 -15.65 -11.27
C ILE A 94 15.63 -16.08 -11.61
N TYR A 95 16.11 -17.13 -10.95
CA TYR A 95 17.43 -17.72 -11.23
C TYR A 95 17.34 -18.94 -12.15
N GLY A 96 16.25 -19.69 -12.07
CA GLY A 96 16.11 -20.89 -12.86
C GLY A 96 14.83 -21.65 -12.61
N ILE A 97 14.72 -22.77 -13.30
CA ILE A 97 13.65 -23.75 -13.14
C ILE A 97 14.29 -25.10 -12.87
N SER A 98 13.65 -25.89 -12.02
CA SER A 98 14.01 -27.27 -11.75
C SER A 98 12.75 -28.14 -11.79
N GLN A 99 12.91 -29.45 -11.62
CA GLN A 99 11.81 -30.39 -11.49
C GLN A 99 12.17 -31.41 -10.41
N ASN A 100 11.25 -31.59 -9.46
CA ASN A 100 11.41 -32.60 -8.43
C ASN A 100 11.37 -34.00 -9.08
N PRO A 101 12.39 -34.86 -8.89
CA PRO A 101 12.45 -36.16 -9.53
C PRO A 101 11.37 -37.14 -9.03
N ASP A 102 10.88 -36.96 -7.81
CA ASP A 102 9.92 -37.84 -7.15
C ASP A 102 8.49 -37.44 -7.50
N THR A 103 8.14 -36.17 -7.28
CA THR A 103 6.76 -35.68 -7.54
C THR A 103 6.52 -35.28 -8.99
N LYS A 104 7.60 -35.09 -9.78
CA LYS A 104 7.58 -34.51 -11.13
C LYS A 104 7.10 -33.06 -11.20
N ASP A 105 6.84 -32.40 -10.07
CA ASP A 105 6.44 -31.00 -10.05
C ASP A 105 7.59 -30.07 -10.45
N TYR A 106 7.25 -29.03 -11.19
CA TYR A 106 8.18 -27.95 -11.50
C TYR A 106 8.42 -27.06 -10.29
N VAL A 107 9.66 -26.62 -10.18
CA VAL A 107 10.17 -25.78 -9.10
C VAL A 107 10.76 -24.51 -9.68
N ILE A 108 10.28 -23.35 -9.23
CA ILE A 108 10.87 -22.06 -9.58
C ILE A 108 11.94 -21.72 -8.55
N VAL A 109 13.13 -21.36 -9.02
CA VAL A 109 14.28 -21.00 -8.19
C VAL A 109 14.42 -19.49 -8.14
N LEU A 110 14.26 -18.93 -6.95
CA LEU A 110 14.16 -17.49 -6.68
C LEU A 110 15.25 -17.05 -5.68
N PRO A 111 15.59 -15.76 -5.63
CA PRO A 111 16.30 -15.17 -4.50
C PRO A 111 15.58 -15.40 -3.15
N THR A 112 16.31 -15.28 -2.04
CA THR A 112 15.75 -15.46 -0.69
C THR A 112 14.96 -14.26 -0.17
N ASP A 113 15.11 -13.09 -0.78
CA ASP A 113 14.57 -11.82 -0.29
C ASP A 113 13.23 -11.41 -0.91
N CYS A 114 12.72 -12.14 -1.91
CA CYS A 114 11.48 -11.79 -2.60
C CYS A 114 10.20 -12.44 -2.03
N ASN A 115 10.33 -13.46 -1.17
CA ASN A 115 9.18 -14.23 -0.67
C ASN A 115 8.80 -13.84 0.76
N CYS A 116 7.49 -13.80 1.01
CA CYS A 116 6.91 -13.59 2.32
C CYS A 116 7.19 -14.78 3.24
N LYS A 117 7.88 -14.51 4.35
CA LYS A 117 8.16 -15.54 5.37
C LYS A 117 6.91 -16.13 6.05
N LYS A 118 5.76 -15.45 5.97
CA LYS A 118 4.51 -15.92 6.59
C LYS A 118 3.70 -16.85 5.69
N CYS A 119 3.68 -16.62 4.39
CA CYS A 119 2.81 -17.36 3.45
C CYS A 119 3.52 -17.92 2.21
N GLY A 120 4.83 -17.67 2.04
CA GLY A 120 5.61 -18.12 0.88
C GLY A 120 5.32 -17.41 -0.44
N GLU A 121 4.25 -16.63 -0.53
CA GLU A 121 3.96 -15.82 -1.71
C GLU A 121 4.99 -14.70 -1.91
N ILE A 122 5.15 -14.26 -3.14
CA ILE A 122 6.04 -13.13 -3.45
C ILE A 122 5.48 -11.88 -2.76
N TYR A 123 6.36 -11.07 -2.18
CA TYR A 123 5.96 -9.78 -1.65
C TYR A 123 5.33 -8.91 -2.73
N THR A 124 4.16 -8.33 -2.43
CA THR A 124 3.50 -7.34 -3.29
C THR A 124 4.38 -6.11 -3.47
N ASN A 125 5.14 -5.74 -2.44
CA ASN A 125 6.26 -4.81 -2.56
C ASN A 125 7.51 -5.43 -1.93
N ILE A 126 8.51 -5.72 -2.76
CA ILE A 126 9.71 -6.46 -2.37
C ILE A 126 10.63 -5.57 -1.52
N LEU A 127 10.78 -4.30 -1.88
CA LEU A 127 11.70 -3.36 -1.22
C LEU A 127 11.40 -3.20 0.27
N VAL A 128 10.12 -3.07 0.62
CA VAL A 128 9.68 -2.95 2.03
C VAL A 128 9.16 -4.27 2.60
N LYS A 129 9.32 -5.39 1.88
CA LYS A 129 8.89 -6.74 2.28
C LYS A 129 7.42 -6.78 2.72
N TRP A 130 6.55 -6.13 1.94
CA TRP A 130 5.13 -6.04 2.22
C TRP A 130 4.33 -7.07 1.43
N CYS A 131 3.47 -7.83 2.13
CA CYS A 131 2.62 -8.87 1.55
C CYS A 131 1.15 -8.50 1.74
N LYS A 132 0.49 -8.05 0.66
CA LYS A 132 -0.93 -7.67 0.67
C LYS A 132 -1.85 -8.80 1.13
N PRO A 133 -1.72 -10.06 0.64
CA PRO A 133 -2.53 -11.17 1.13
C PRO A 133 -2.42 -11.40 2.65
N CYS A 134 -1.20 -11.35 3.19
CA CYS A 134 -0.99 -11.48 4.63
C CYS A 134 -1.61 -10.32 5.41
N GLN A 135 -1.47 -9.07 4.94
CA GLN A 135 -2.11 -7.94 5.61
C GLN A 135 -3.64 -8.08 5.59
N ILE A 136 -4.24 -8.43 4.46
CA ILE A 136 -5.69 -8.64 4.36
C ILE A 136 -6.15 -9.76 5.29
N ASN A 137 -5.42 -10.87 5.36
CA ASN A 137 -5.77 -11.99 6.24
C ASN A 137 -5.66 -11.59 7.72
N ASN A 138 -4.63 -10.84 8.12
CA ASN A 138 -4.53 -10.31 9.48
C ASN A 138 -5.70 -9.37 9.80
N LEU A 139 -6.05 -8.46 8.87
CA LEU A 139 -7.19 -7.56 9.04
C LEU A 139 -8.49 -8.33 9.23
N LYS A 140 -8.74 -9.37 8.42
CA LYS A 140 -9.91 -10.23 8.56
C LYS A 140 -9.99 -10.93 9.92
N GLN A 141 -8.85 -11.37 10.46
CA GLN A 141 -8.79 -11.95 11.81
C GLN A 141 -9.13 -10.92 12.90
N ASP A 142 -8.78 -9.66 12.67
CA ASP A 142 -9.03 -8.55 13.60
C ASP A 142 -10.43 -7.92 13.47
N PHE A 143 -11.26 -8.31 12.51
CA PHE A 143 -12.60 -7.71 12.31
C PHE A 143 -13.48 -7.78 13.57
N VAL A 144 -13.32 -8.83 14.37
CA VAL A 144 -14.05 -8.99 15.64
C VAL A 144 -13.67 -7.95 16.71
N ASN A 145 -12.48 -7.37 16.62
CA ASN A 145 -11.97 -6.42 17.60
C ASN A 145 -12.35 -4.96 17.26
N TRP A 146 -12.87 -4.70 16.05
CA TRP A 146 -13.09 -3.35 15.51
C TRP A 146 -14.59 -3.06 15.41
N THR A 147 -15.32 -3.29 16.49
CA THR A 147 -16.76 -3.03 16.53
C THR A 147 -17.06 -1.68 17.16
N SER A 148 -17.90 -0.93 16.46
CA SER A 148 -18.54 0.30 16.94
C SER A 148 -19.82 0.03 17.73
N GLY A 149 -20.29 -1.22 17.75
CA GLY A 149 -21.65 -1.56 18.18
C GLY A 149 -22.72 -1.27 17.12
N ASN A 150 -22.33 -0.77 15.94
CA ASN A 150 -23.22 -0.54 14.81
C ASN A 150 -22.77 -1.33 13.56
N GLU A 151 -23.61 -2.26 13.13
CA GLU A 151 -23.31 -3.17 12.02
C GLU A 151 -23.01 -2.43 10.69
N ALA A 152 -23.70 -1.33 10.40
CA ALA A 152 -23.50 -0.59 9.15
C ALA A 152 -22.12 0.08 9.10
N ILE A 153 -21.66 0.64 10.23
CA ILE A 153 -20.32 1.23 10.36
C ILE A 153 -19.25 0.13 10.30
N ASP A 154 -19.45 -0.97 11.01
CA ASP A 154 -18.50 -2.07 11.05
C ASP A 154 -18.32 -2.67 9.65
N ASN A 155 -19.44 -2.89 8.93
CA ASN A 155 -19.44 -3.32 7.53
C ASN A 155 -18.73 -2.31 6.60
N PHE A 156 -18.92 -1.01 6.81
CA PHE A 156 -18.20 0.02 6.04
C PHE A 156 -16.69 -0.05 6.29
N ILE A 157 -16.27 -0.12 7.55
CA ILE A 157 -14.85 -0.19 7.94
C ILE A 157 -14.19 -1.42 7.30
N GLN A 158 -14.81 -2.60 7.42
CA GLN A 158 -14.32 -3.83 6.81
C GLN A 158 -14.18 -3.70 5.28
N LYS A 159 -15.19 -3.14 4.60
CA LYS A 159 -15.13 -2.89 3.16
C LYS A 159 -13.97 -1.96 2.79
N MET A 160 -13.70 -0.92 3.57
CA MET A 160 -12.59 -0.01 3.31
C MET A 160 -11.24 -0.69 3.54
N GLN A 161 -11.08 -1.45 4.62
CA GLN A 161 -9.84 -2.20 4.90
C GLN A 161 -9.48 -3.20 3.79
N LEU A 162 -10.48 -3.82 3.16
CA LEU A 162 -10.26 -4.76 2.05
C LEU A 162 -9.84 -4.08 0.73
N LYS A 163 -10.01 -2.75 0.60
CA LYS A 163 -9.60 -1.99 -0.58
C LYS A 163 -8.11 -1.68 -0.63
N ILE A 164 -7.33 -1.96 0.41
CA ILE A 164 -5.89 -1.63 0.46
C ILE A 164 -5.13 -2.18 -0.76
N GLU A 165 -4.31 -1.34 -1.40
CA GLU A 165 -3.51 -1.69 -2.57
C GLU A 165 -2.01 -1.52 -2.35
N ARG A 166 -1.60 -0.64 -1.44
CA ARG A 166 -0.19 -0.32 -1.15
C ARG A 166 0.11 -0.44 0.34
N TYR A 167 1.40 -0.66 0.63
CA TYR A 167 1.89 -0.82 2.01
C TYR A 167 1.67 0.41 2.90
N ASN A 168 1.50 1.58 2.30
CA ASN A 168 1.33 2.86 2.99
C ASN A 168 -0.10 3.41 2.88
N ASP A 169 -1.04 2.61 2.39
CA ASP A 169 -2.46 3.00 2.41
C ASP A 169 -2.97 3.06 3.86
N MET A 170 -3.94 3.95 4.07
CA MET A 170 -4.56 4.15 5.38
C MET A 170 -5.46 2.96 5.73
N VAL A 171 -5.37 2.50 6.98
CA VAL A 171 -6.25 1.47 7.50
C VAL A 171 -7.34 2.15 8.34
N VAL A 172 -8.55 2.25 7.79
CA VAL A 172 -9.70 2.89 8.44
C VAL A 172 -10.09 2.13 9.69
N LYS A 173 -10.13 2.81 10.85
CA LYS A 173 -10.42 2.22 12.16
C LYS A 173 -11.73 2.74 12.77
N TRP A 174 -12.36 1.94 13.63
CA TRP A 174 -13.17 2.50 14.70
C TRP A 174 -12.23 3.03 15.79
N ILE A 175 -12.40 4.28 16.17
CA ILE A 175 -11.52 4.96 17.14
C ILE A 175 -12.38 5.39 18.32
N PRO A 176 -12.19 4.80 19.52
CA PRO A 176 -12.86 5.26 20.72
C PRO A 176 -12.56 6.74 21.01
N TYR A 177 -13.59 7.51 21.32
CA TYR A 177 -13.48 8.97 21.48
C TYR A 177 -12.47 9.40 22.56
N ASN A 178 -12.35 8.61 23.63
CA ASN A 178 -11.40 8.86 24.72
C ASN A 178 -9.92 8.70 24.31
N GLN A 179 -9.61 8.25 23.09
CA GLN A 179 -8.23 8.21 22.57
C GLN A 179 -7.77 9.55 21.98
N PHE A 180 -8.67 10.51 21.79
CA PHE A 180 -8.32 11.84 21.30
C PHE A 180 -7.85 12.74 22.44
N ASN A 181 -6.71 13.39 22.22
CA ASN A 181 -6.16 14.39 23.13
C ASN A 181 -6.16 15.76 22.47
N ILE A 182 -6.24 16.83 23.27
CA ILE A 182 -6.11 18.23 22.83
C ILE A 182 -7.10 18.52 21.68
N ILE A 183 -8.37 18.74 22.03
CA ILE A 183 -9.43 18.99 21.05
C ILE A 183 -9.66 20.49 20.96
N GLN A 184 -9.36 21.09 19.80
CA GLN A 184 -9.54 22.52 19.54
C GLN A 184 -10.46 22.70 18.34
N GLU A 185 -11.49 23.53 18.45
CA GLU A 185 -12.32 23.89 17.30
C GLU A 185 -11.50 24.71 16.29
N ILE A 186 -11.52 24.29 15.03
CA ILE A 186 -10.81 24.96 13.92
C ILE A 186 -11.75 25.43 12.80
N GLY A 187 -13.03 25.10 12.89
CA GLY A 187 -14.03 25.58 11.96
C GLY A 187 -15.41 25.02 12.28
N LYS A 188 -16.45 25.82 12.02
CA LYS A 188 -17.84 25.46 12.24
C LYS A 188 -18.68 25.88 11.04
N GLY A 189 -19.45 24.93 10.51
CA GLY A 189 -20.43 25.16 9.46
C GLY A 189 -21.84 24.83 9.94
N GLY A 190 -22.81 24.91 9.03
CA GLY A 190 -24.22 24.61 9.34
C GLY A 190 -24.52 23.15 9.65
N PHE A 191 -23.72 22.22 9.14
CA PHE A 191 -23.95 20.77 9.26
C PHE A 191 -22.88 20.02 10.05
N ALA A 192 -21.76 20.68 10.35
CA ALA A 192 -20.62 20.05 10.98
C ALA A 192 -19.73 21.05 11.72
N THR A 193 -19.09 20.57 12.78
CA THR A 193 -17.97 21.26 13.43
C THR A 193 -16.70 20.45 13.22
N VAL A 194 -15.60 21.12 12.89
CA VAL A 194 -14.29 20.50 12.70
C VAL A 194 -13.38 20.88 13.87
N TYR A 195 -12.81 19.86 14.51
CA TYR A 195 -11.82 20.03 15.57
C TYR A 195 -10.46 19.50 15.11
N LEU A 196 -9.39 20.14 15.54
CA LEU A 196 -8.05 19.57 15.55
C LEU A 196 -7.91 18.72 16.80
N ALA A 197 -7.40 17.50 16.65
CA ALA A 197 -7.06 16.63 17.78
C ALA A 197 -5.72 15.91 17.55
N THR A 198 -5.18 15.35 18.63
CA THR A 198 -4.04 14.43 18.59
C THR A 198 -4.50 13.01 18.86
N TRP A 199 -4.18 12.09 17.94
CA TRP A 199 -4.43 10.66 18.05
C TRP A 199 -3.14 9.89 17.76
N ASN A 200 -2.68 9.06 18.70
CA ASN A 200 -1.42 8.32 18.59
C ASN A 200 -0.23 9.19 18.14
N TYR A 201 -0.05 10.34 18.81
CA TYR A 201 1.00 11.33 18.51
C TYR A 201 0.91 12.00 17.12
N ARG A 202 -0.20 11.81 16.40
CA ARG A 202 -0.45 12.43 15.09
C ARG A 202 -1.59 13.44 15.18
N LYS A 203 -1.48 14.55 14.49
CA LYS A 203 -2.56 15.52 14.31
C LYS A 203 -3.62 14.94 13.36
N VAL A 204 -4.89 15.02 13.75
CA VAL A 204 -6.05 14.60 12.95
C VAL A 204 -7.12 15.69 12.98
N ALA A 205 -7.93 15.76 11.94
CA ALA A 205 -9.14 16.58 11.91
C ALA A 205 -10.36 15.72 12.24
N LEU A 206 -11.12 16.10 13.26
CA LEU A 206 -12.37 15.48 13.66
C LEU A 206 -13.52 16.27 13.07
N LYS A 207 -14.15 15.77 12.00
CA LYS A 207 -15.37 16.36 11.43
C LYS A 207 -16.57 15.74 12.13
N CYS A 208 -17.11 16.44 13.13
CA CYS A 208 -18.30 16.06 13.88
C CYS A 208 -19.54 16.50 13.10
N LEU A 209 -20.37 15.56 12.68
CA LEU A 209 -21.59 15.84 11.90
C LEU A 209 -22.78 16.03 12.84
N HIS A 210 -23.49 17.14 12.74
CA HIS A 210 -24.62 17.43 13.62
C HIS A 210 -25.81 16.52 13.31
N ASN A 211 -26.51 16.06 14.34
CA ASN A 211 -27.72 15.22 14.23
C ASN A 211 -27.49 13.91 13.47
N SER A 212 -26.32 13.29 13.66
CA SER A 212 -25.91 12.08 12.92
C SER A 212 -26.14 10.79 13.72
N GLN A 213 -26.95 10.82 14.78
CA GLN A 213 -27.21 9.65 15.64
C GLN A 213 -27.74 8.45 14.86
N ASN A 214 -28.53 8.71 13.80
CA ASN A 214 -29.04 7.71 12.87
C ASN A 214 -28.20 7.70 11.60
N ILE A 215 -27.72 6.52 11.20
CA ILE A 215 -26.96 6.36 9.97
C ILE A 215 -27.89 6.50 8.78
N THR A 216 -27.65 7.51 7.97
CA THR A 216 -28.34 7.74 6.71
C THR A 216 -27.47 7.33 5.53
N ASN A 217 -28.09 7.13 4.36
CA ASN A 217 -27.33 6.97 3.12
C ASN A 217 -26.46 8.19 2.81
N GLU A 218 -26.88 9.38 3.22
CA GLU A 218 -26.10 10.61 3.08
C GLU A 218 -24.80 10.54 3.88
N PHE A 219 -24.85 10.09 5.14
CA PHE A 219 -23.65 9.84 5.94
C PHE A 219 -22.72 8.81 5.28
N LEU A 220 -23.27 7.68 4.82
CA LEU A 220 -22.48 6.63 4.16
C LEU A 220 -21.85 7.14 2.84
N ASN A 221 -22.57 7.96 2.08
CA ASN A 221 -22.06 8.58 0.86
C ASN A 221 -20.92 9.55 1.17
N GLU A 222 -21.07 10.39 2.20
CA GLU A 222 -20.03 11.31 2.66
C GLU A 222 -18.74 10.57 3.05
N ILE A 223 -18.82 9.55 3.91
CA ILE A 223 -17.61 8.81 4.33
C ILE A 223 -16.98 8.00 3.19
N SER A 224 -17.78 7.62 2.18
CA SER A 224 -17.29 6.89 1.00
C SER A 224 -16.54 7.76 0.00
N ALA A 225 -16.67 9.09 0.08
CA ALA A 225 -15.99 10.03 -0.79
C ALA A 225 -14.49 10.16 -0.46
N TYR A 226 -14.11 9.95 0.81
CA TYR A 226 -12.72 10.03 1.25
C TYR A 226 -11.89 8.84 0.77
N SER A 227 -10.60 9.07 0.54
CA SER A 227 -9.68 8.03 0.10
C SER A 227 -8.94 7.37 1.26
N ILE A 228 -8.43 6.18 1.02
CA ILE A 228 -7.42 5.52 1.86
C ILE A 228 -6.06 5.44 1.16
N HIS A 229 -6.01 5.72 -0.14
CA HIS A 229 -4.83 5.50 -0.96
C HIS A 229 -3.89 6.68 -0.90
N SER A 230 -2.59 6.41 -0.80
CA SER A 230 -1.57 7.45 -0.67
C SER A 230 -1.46 8.38 -1.90
N VAL A 231 -1.95 7.95 -3.06
CA VAL A 231 -1.76 8.64 -4.36
C VAL A 231 -2.98 9.38 -4.88
N ASP A 232 -4.16 9.17 -4.31
CA ASP A 232 -5.41 9.64 -4.89
C ASP A 232 -5.58 11.17 -4.87
N CYS A 233 -4.71 11.91 -4.16
CA CYS A 233 -4.83 13.37 -3.99
C CYS A 233 -6.24 13.80 -3.52
N ILE A 234 -6.91 12.89 -2.80
CA ILE A 234 -8.16 13.08 -2.07
C ILE A 234 -7.80 13.02 -0.59
N LEU A 235 -8.51 13.79 0.25
CA LEU A 235 -8.28 13.78 1.68
C LEU A 235 -8.48 12.38 2.27
N LYS A 236 -7.58 11.96 3.17
CA LYS A 236 -7.59 10.60 3.70
C LYS A 236 -8.46 10.46 4.93
N ILE A 237 -9.26 9.40 4.97
CA ILE A 237 -9.99 8.97 6.16
C ILE A 237 -9.12 8.02 7.00
N CYS A 238 -8.87 8.39 8.25
CA CYS A 238 -8.17 7.56 9.24
C CYS A 238 -9.13 6.61 9.96
N GLY A 239 -10.38 7.03 10.17
CA GLY A 239 -11.33 6.26 10.94
C GLY A 239 -12.64 6.97 11.18
N ILE A 240 -13.47 6.32 11.99
CA ILE A 240 -14.76 6.82 12.46
C ILE A 240 -14.76 6.72 13.98
N SER A 241 -15.36 7.70 14.63
CA SER A 241 -15.62 7.73 16.06
C SER A 241 -17.07 8.17 16.29
N GLN A 242 -17.54 8.10 17.53
CA GLN A 242 -18.80 8.69 17.94
C GLN A 242 -18.59 9.51 19.22
N ASN A 243 -19.21 10.69 19.28
CA ASN A 243 -19.21 11.50 20.48
C ASN A 243 -20.00 10.76 21.59
N PRO A 244 -19.43 10.54 22.79
CA PRO A 244 -20.11 9.78 23.83
C PRO A 244 -21.34 10.49 24.39
N ASP A 245 -21.39 11.82 24.34
CA ASP A 245 -22.45 12.65 24.90
C ASP A 245 -23.58 12.87 23.89
N THR A 246 -23.25 13.41 22.69
CA THR A 246 -24.26 13.75 21.68
C THR A 246 -24.69 12.57 20.81
N LYS A 247 -23.91 11.48 20.84
CA LYS A 247 -24.03 10.31 19.95
C LYS A 247 -23.85 10.61 18.46
N ASP A 248 -23.41 11.81 18.12
CA ASP A 248 -23.05 12.18 16.75
C ASP A 248 -21.81 11.41 16.29
N TYR A 249 -21.82 10.95 15.04
CA TYR A 249 -20.64 10.39 14.41
C TYR A 249 -19.62 11.46 14.04
N ILE A 250 -18.37 11.03 14.09
CA ILE A 250 -17.19 11.83 13.85
C ILE A 250 -16.37 11.14 12.77
N ILE A 251 -16.11 11.86 11.68
CA ILE A 251 -15.19 11.40 10.64
C ILE A 251 -13.79 11.86 11.03
N VAL A 252 -12.86 10.92 11.17
CA VAL A 252 -11.47 11.18 11.56
C VAL A 252 -10.62 11.23 10.30
N LEU A 253 -10.08 12.42 9.99
CA LEU A 253 -9.40 12.73 8.74
C LEU A 253 -7.92 13.07 8.99
N GLU A 254 -7.09 12.85 7.98
CA GLU A 254 -5.72 13.39 7.94
C GLU A 254 -5.77 14.92 8.08
N TYR A 255 -4.99 15.47 9.01
CA TYR A 255 -4.95 16.92 9.19
C TYR A 255 -4.06 17.59 8.13
N ALA A 256 -4.70 18.37 7.26
CA ALA A 256 -4.01 19.22 6.28
C ALA A 256 -3.58 20.54 6.94
N ASN A 257 -2.32 20.59 7.39
CA ASN A 257 -1.76 21.74 8.14
C ASN A 257 -1.70 23.05 7.35
N GLY A 258 -1.82 23.03 6.02
CA GLY A 258 -1.92 24.24 5.20
C GLY A 258 -3.33 24.78 5.05
N GLY A 259 -4.35 24.11 5.62
CA GLY A 259 -5.73 24.58 5.56
C GLY A 259 -6.29 24.60 4.14
N SER A 260 -7.33 25.40 3.92
CA SER A 260 -7.98 25.54 2.62
C SER A 260 -7.27 26.56 1.72
N LEU A 261 -7.38 26.37 0.41
CA LEU A 261 -6.85 27.32 -0.59
C LEU A 261 -7.54 28.69 -0.49
N ASN A 262 -8.77 28.74 0.04
CA ASN A 262 -9.54 29.98 0.22
C ASN A 262 -9.09 30.85 1.40
N ASN A 263 -8.20 30.37 2.28
CA ASN A 263 -7.78 31.16 3.42
C ASN A 263 -6.98 32.39 2.96
N HIS A 264 -7.62 33.56 3.03
CA HIS A 264 -7.05 34.87 2.69
C HIS A 264 -5.76 35.23 3.46
N ASN A 265 -5.45 34.50 4.54
CA ASN A 265 -4.26 34.67 5.38
C ASN A 265 -3.14 33.63 5.09
N ASN A 266 -3.26 32.79 4.06
CA ASN A 266 -2.17 31.89 3.66
C ASN A 266 -1.11 32.64 2.85
N ASP A 267 -0.33 33.49 3.53
CA ASP A 267 0.86 34.14 2.96
C ASP A 267 1.79 33.09 2.31
N ILE A 268 1.83 31.89 2.87
CA ILE A 268 2.60 30.75 2.36
C ILE A 268 2.21 30.38 0.92
N ILE A 269 0.92 30.39 0.55
CA ILE A 269 0.48 30.07 -0.82
C ILE A 269 0.76 31.24 -1.77
N ARG A 270 0.67 32.49 -1.28
CA ARG A 270 1.05 33.68 -2.09
C ARG A 270 2.51 33.62 -2.48
N ASP A 271 3.35 33.17 -1.56
CA ASP A 271 4.81 33.06 -1.73
C ASP A 271 5.25 31.84 -2.55
N TYR A 272 4.32 30.97 -2.97
CA TYR A 272 4.66 29.86 -3.85
C TYR A 272 5.30 30.32 -5.14
N ASN A 273 6.41 29.68 -5.48
CA ASN A 273 6.97 29.79 -6.82
C ASN A 273 6.05 29.11 -7.85
N TRP A 274 6.27 29.41 -9.12
CA TRP A 274 5.45 28.87 -10.22
C TRP A 274 5.40 27.33 -10.23
N ARG A 275 6.50 26.68 -9.85
CA ARG A 275 6.61 25.22 -9.85
C ARG A 275 5.73 24.60 -8.76
N GLU A 276 5.68 25.17 -7.56
CA GLU A 276 4.79 24.74 -6.47
C GLU A 276 3.32 24.90 -6.85
N LYS A 277 2.96 26.02 -7.48
CA LYS A 277 1.60 26.25 -8.01
C LYS A 277 1.20 25.17 -9.01
N LEU A 278 2.09 24.82 -9.94
CA LEU A 278 1.85 23.72 -10.89
C LEU A 278 1.72 22.35 -10.21
N TYR A 279 2.48 22.07 -9.14
CA TYR A 279 2.35 20.83 -8.40
C TYR A 279 0.97 20.71 -7.73
N VAL A 280 0.52 21.76 -7.04
CA VAL A 280 -0.82 21.76 -6.42
C VAL A 280 -1.92 21.60 -7.46
N LEU A 281 -1.84 22.31 -8.59
CA LEU A 281 -2.80 22.14 -9.70
C LEU A 281 -2.79 20.71 -10.26
N SER A 282 -1.61 20.12 -10.44
CA SER A 282 -1.46 18.74 -10.89
C SER A 282 -2.13 17.76 -9.91
N ASP A 283 -1.99 17.97 -8.62
CA ASP A 283 -2.61 17.12 -7.59
C ASP A 283 -4.13 17.28 -7.54
N ILE A 284 -4.65 18.51 -7.69
CA ILE A 284 -6.09 18.76 -7.81
C ILE A 284 -6.67 18.01 -9.03
N ILE A 285 -6.00 18.09 -10.18
CA ILE A 285 -6.43 17.40 -11.41
C ILE A 285 -6.42 15.88 -11.19
N LYS A 286 -5.40 15.33 -10.53
CA LYS A 286 -5.35 13.88 -10.19
C LYS A 286 -6.51 13.50 -9.26
N GLY A 287 -6.81 14.30 -8.25
CA GLY A 287 -7.92 14.07 -7.32
C GLY A 287 -9.27 14.06 -8.03
N LEU A 288 -9.54 15.07 -8.85
CA LEU A 288 -10.77 15.14 -9.65
C LEU A 288 -10.88 13.98 -10.64
N LYS A 289 -9.78 13.62 -11.32
CA LYS A 289 -9.73 12.46 -12.20
C LYS A 289 -10.11 11.18 -11.45
N LYS A 290 -9.58 10.99 -10.23
CA LYS A 290 -9.90 9.82 -9.41
C LYS A 290 -11.37 9.78 -8.98
N ILE A 291 -11.96 10.92 -8.61
CA ILE A 291 -13.39 11.02 -8.32
C ILE A 291 -14.23 10.58 -9.53
N HIS A 292 -13.86 11.04 -10.73
CA HIS A 292 -14.55 10.66 -11.97
C HIS A 292 -14.37 9.19 -12.35
N GLU A 293 -13.18 8.61 -12.14
CA GLU A 293 -12.93 7.17 -12.32
C GLU A 293 -13.83 6.31 -11.42
N ASN A 294 -14.16 6.82 -10.22
CA ASN A 294 -15.12 6.21 -9.30
C ASN A 294 -16.58 6.47 -9.67
N LYS A 295 -16.87 7.01 -10.87
CA LYS A 295 -18.21 7.35 -11.38
C LYS A 295 -18.96 8.36 -10.50
N ALA A 296 -18.22 9.21 -9.78
CA ALA A 296 -18.77 10.29 -8.97
C ALA A 296 -18.47 11.66 -9.59
N VAL A 297 -19.21 12.68 -9.15
CA VAL A 297 -18.94 14.09 -9.46
C VAL A 297 -18.90 14.83 -8.13
N HIS A 298 -17.92 15.70 -7.92
CA HIS A 298 -17.73 16.40 -6.64
C HIS A 298 -18.92 17.29 -6.25
N ARG A 299 -19.57 17.94 -7.24
CA ARG A 299 -20.76 18.81 -7.11
C ARG A 299 -20.60 20.09 -6.27
N ASP A 300 -19.54 20.21 -5.48
CA ASP A 300 -19.25 21.37 -4.64
C ASP A 300 -17.74 21.73 -4.69
N PHE A 301 -17.16 21.71 -5.90
CA PHE A 301 -15.74 21.98 -6.07
C PHE A 301 -15.48 23.49 -6.06
N HIS A 302 -14.81 23.97 -4.99
CA HIS A 302 -14.35 25.34 -4.85
C HIS A 302 -13.08 25.42 -3.99
N THR A 303 -12.44 26.59 -3.92
CA THR A 303 -11.17 26.83 -3.20
C THR A 303 -11.23 26.48 -1.70
N GLY A 304 -12.42 26.47 -1.10
CA GLY A 304 -12.64 26.09 0.30
C GLY A 304 -12.61 24.58 0.54
N ASN A 305 -12.90 23.78 -0.49
CA ASN A 305 -12.85 22.32 -0.48
C ASN A 305 -11.54 21.77 -1.09
N VAL A 306 -10.59 22.65 -1.42
CA VAL A 306 -9.22 22.28 -1.75
C VAL A 306 -8.35 22.52 -0.52
N LEU A 307 -7.80 21.45 0.05
CA LEU A 307 -6.90 21.52 1.21
C LEU A 307 -5.45 21.35 0.78
N VAL A 308 -4.53 21.96 1.52
CA VAL A 308 -3.09 21.86 1.28
C VAL A 308 -2.39 21.27 2.49
N LEU A 309 -1.49 20.32 2.26
CA LEU A 309 -0.59 19.77 3.28
C LEU A 309 0.84 20.14 2.94
N PHE A 310 1.50 20.80 3.90
CA PHE A 310 2.93 21.04 3.89
C PHE A 310 3.66 19.84 4.45
N ILE A 311 4.57 19.30 3.64
CA ILE A 311 5.51 18.25 3.98
C ILE A 311 6.83 18.94 4.29
N ASP A 312 7.24 18.91 5.55
CA ASP A 312 8.55 19.39 5.97
C ASP A 312 9.64 18.47 5.40
N CYS A 313 10.21 18.86 4.26
CA CYS A 313 11.30 18.14 3.60
C CYS A 313 12.68 18.38 4.26
N ALA A 314 12.74 19.03 5.43
CA ALA A 314 13.97 19.36 6.15
C ALA A 314 14.86 18.15 6.50
N ARG A 315 14.39 16.91 6.32
CA ARG A 315 15.18 15.68 6.53
C ARG A 315 15.87 15.12 5.28
N TYR A 316 15.63 15.66 4.08
CA TYR A 316 16.14 15.02 2.85
C TYR A 316 17.00 15.90 1.95
N ASN A 317 16.88 17.22 1.97
CA ASN A 317 17.78 18.10 1.22
C ASN A 317 17.93 19.41 2.01
N GLY A 318 19.16 19.86 2.26
CA GLY A 318 19.47 21.09 3.00
C GLY A 318 18.99 22.41 2.35
N SER A 319 18.05 22.34 1.41
CA SER A 319 17.24 23.46 0.93
C SER A 319 15.93 23.46 1.71
N GLY A 320 15.57 24.56 2.37
CA GLY A 320 14.30 24.73 3.11
C GLY A 320 13.04 24.74 2.24
N ASN A 321 12.95 23.88 1.23
CA ASN A 321 11.79 23.73 0.37
C ASN A 321 10.72 22.93 1.11
N THR A 322 9.62 23.57 1.47
CA THR A 322 8.39 22.91 1.91
C THR A 322 7.71 22.30 0.70
N ALA A 323 7.64 20.96 0.60
CA ALA A 323 6.86 20.33 -0.46
C ALA A 323 5.38 20.38 -0.07
N SER A 324 4.52 20.91 -0.94
CA SER A 324 3.08 20.98 -0.69
C SER A 324 2.31 19.96 -1.51
N LYS A 325 1.31 19.31 -0.90
CA LYS A 325 0.38 18.42 -1.58
C LYS A 325 -1.04 18.98 -1.51
N GLY A 326 -1.69 19.08 -2.67
CA GLY A 326 -3.10 19.47 -2.77
C GLY A 326 -4.03 18.27 -2.58
N PHE A 327 -5.15 18.49 -1.90
CA PHE A 327 -6.22 17.52 -1.73
C PHE A 327 -7.56 18.10 -2.13
N VAL A 328 -8.35 17.27 -2.79
CA VAL A 328 -9.79 17.51 -2.94
C VAL A 328 -10.49 16.86 -1.76
N ARG A 329 -11.34 17.62 -1.06
CA ARG A 329 -12.07 17.18 0.13
C ARG A 329 -13.40 16.54 -0.22
#